data_AF-A0A1S3Z2E4-F1
#
_entry.id   AF-A0A1S3Z2E4-F1
#
_cell.length_a   1.000
_cell.length_b   1.000
_cell.length_c   1.000
_cell.angle_alpha   90.00
_cell.angle_beta   90.00
_cell.angle_gamma   90.00
#
_symmetry.space_group_name_H-M   'P 1'
#
loop_
_entity.id
_entity.type
_entity.pdbx_description
1 polymer ?
#
loop_
_entity_poly.entity_id
_entity_poly.type
_entity_poly.pdbx_seq_one_letter_code
_entity_poly.pdbx_strand_id
1 'polypeptide(L)'
;MILDARDKPILTLLEKLRYLFMARMLANREKGQKWSLGDVCPNIKDILHKNQIAAGEYIPRKSNQWNYEIIGATIRDNWAIDLENRTCSCRKWSIMGIPCKHAIAAIWAKKDDILDYVDDCDKVETYRRIYEHAILPINGPQMWTESTKIPPWPPRMVRNNKRGRKQKVRRKEVDEVGASRTRMKRKQQSLDCSICNKPGHNKRTCKYNIVQPEITSIREKLPIRRGQVEI
;
A
#
# COMPACT_ATOMS: atom_id res chain seq x y z
N MET A 1 -8.17 0.95 -3.54
CA MET A 1 -8.50 -0.20 -2.64
C MET A 1 -8.03 -0.01 -1.20
N ILE A 2 -6.73 -0.06 -0.87
CA ILE A 2 -6.29 0.21 0.52
C ILE A 2 -6.50 1.69 0.89
N LEU A 3 -6.28 2.60 -0.07
CA LEU A 3 -6.49 4.04 0.11
C LEU A 3 -7.93 4.35 0.56
N ASP A 4 -8.94 3.69 -0.02
CA ASP A 4 -10.36 3.89 0.30
C ASP A 4 -10.78 3.31 1.67
N ALA A 5 -9.89 2.55 2.32
CA ALA A 5 -10.07 2.04 3.67
C ALA A 5 -9.39 2.92 4.72
N ARG A 6 -8.31 3.64 4.36
CA ARG A 6 -7.47 4.40 5.30
C ARG A 6 -8.20 5.53 6.03
N ASP A 7 -9.15 6.17 5.37
CA ASP A 7 -9.89 7.30 5.95
C ASP A 7 -11.12 6.85 6.77
N LYS A 8 -11.30 5.53 6.98
CA LYS A 8 -12.43 4.98 7.73
C LYS A 8 -12.07 4.74 9.20
N PRO A 9 -13.08 4.69 10.10
CA PRO A 9 -12.87 4.25 11.49
C PRO A 9 -12.16 2.90 11.54
N ILE A 10 -11.35 2.68 12.58
CA ILE A 10 -10.46 1.51 12.67
C ILE A 10 -11.17 0.17 12.45
N LEU A 11 -12.37 -0.01 13.01
CA LEU A 11 -13.15 -1.23 12.83
C LEU A 11 -13.54 -1.44 11.36
N THR A 12 -14.07 -0.40 10.71
CA THR A 12 -14.43 -0.47 9.28
C THR A 12 -13.22 -0.63 8.38
N LEU A 13 -12.07 -0.06 8.75
CA LEU A 13 -10.80 -0.25 8.05
C LEU A 13 -10.36 -1.71 8.11
N LEU A 14 -10.34 -2.30 9.32
CA LEU A 14 -9.94 -3.69 9.52
C LEU A 14 -10.88 -4.65 8.79
N GLU A 15 -12.18 -4.39 8.86
CA GLU A 15 -13.18 -5.20 8.17
C GLU A 15 -13.02 -5.14 6.64
N LYS A 16 -12.77 -3.95 6.09
CA LYS A 16 -12.43 -3.79 4.66
C LYS A 16 -11.16 -4.56 4.28
N LEU A 17 -10.09 -4.46 5.08
CA LEU A 17 -8.85 -5.17 4.82
C LEU A 17 -9.07 -6.69 4.84
N ARG A 18 -9.88 -7.18 5.79
CA ARG A 18 -10.26 -8.60 5.86
C ARG A 18 -10.93 -9.05 4.56
N TYR A 19 -11.92 -8.32 4.05
CA TYR A 19 -12.58 -8.65 2.78
C TYR A 19 -11.61 -8.62 1.59
N LEU A 20 -10.73 -7.61 1.53
CA LEU A 20 -9.72 -7.52 0.47
C LEU A 20 -8.76 -8.71 0.48
N PHE A 21 -8.27 -9.10 1.65
CA PHE A 21 -7.38 -10.25 1.77
C PHE A 21 -8.11 -11.56 1.49
N MET A 22 -9.33 -11.74 1.99
CA MET A 22 -10.14 -12.93 1.69
C MET A 22 -10.33 -13.11 0.18
N ALA A 23 -10.78 -12.06 -0.52
CA ALA A 23 -10.98 -12.09 -1.97
C ALA A 23 -9.66 -12.34 -2.72
N ARG A 24 -8.57 -11.70 -2.30
CA ARG A 24 -7.24 -11.89 -2.91
C ARG A 24 -6.70 -13.29 -2.71
N MET A 25 -6.85 -13.87 -1.51
CA MET A 25 -6.40 -15.22 -1.21
C MET A 25 -7.19 -16.25 -2.02
N LEU A 26 -8.52 -16.10 -2.11
CA LEU A 26 -9.36 -16.96 -2.95
C LEU A 26 -8.94 -16.88 -4.41
N ALA A 27 -8.86 -15.67 -4.98
CA ALA A 27 -8.47 -15.49 -6.37
C ALA A 27 -7.07 -16.06 -6.68
N ASN A 28 -6.12 -15.93 -5.76
CA ASN A 28 -4.79 -16.52 -5.91
C ASN A 28 -4.84 -18.05 -5.83
N ARG A 29 -5.60 -18.62 -4.90
CA ARG A 29 -5.77 -20.07 -4.80
C ARG A 29 -6.39 -20.65 -6.07
N GLU A 30 -7.48 -20.06 -6.56
CA GLU A 30 -8.16 -20.50 -7.79
C GLU A 30 -7.25 -20.39 -9.01
N LYS A 31 -6.38 -19.36 -9.07
CA LYS A 31 -5.33 -19.28 -10.10
C LYS A 31 -4.35 -20.44 -9.98
N GLY A 32 -3.82 -20.68 -8.77
CA GLY A 32 -2.87 -21.75 -8.50
C GLY A 32 -3.41 -23.15 -8.82
N GLN A 33 -4.70 -23.39 -8.59
CA GLN A 33 -5.38 -24.66 -8.88
C GLN A 33 -5.45 -24.97 -10.38
N LYS A 34 -5.44 -23.95 -11.24
CA LYS A 34 -5.47 -24.14 -12.71
C LYS A 34 -4.12 -24.55 -13.28
N TRP A 35 -3.03 -24.36 -12.54
CA TRP A 35 -1.68 -24.65 -13.01
C TRP A 35 -1.29 -26.10 -12.71
N SER A 36 -0.47 -26.72 -13.56
CA SER A 36 0.00 -28.09 -13.38
C SER A 36 0.96 -28.21 -12.20
N LEU A 37 0.88 -29.32 -11.46
CA LEU A 37 1.89 -29.69 -10.46
C LEU A 37 3.16 -30.19 -11.16
N GLY A 38 4.32 -29.98 -10.54
CA GLY A 38 5.65 -30.25 -11.04
C GLY A 38 6.24 -29.12 -11.89
N ASP A 39 5.54 -28.00 -12.00
CA ASP A 39 5.83 -26.93 -12.95
C ASP A 39 6.11 -25.59 -12.24
N VAL A 40 6.67 -24.63 -12.97
CA VAL A 40 6.90 -23.27 -12.47
C VAL A 40 5.71 -22.36 -12.77
N CYS A 41 5.53 -21.31 -11.95
CA CYS A 41 4.42 -20.38 -12.12
C CYS A 41 4.44 -19.71 -13.52
N PRO A 42 3.29 -19.44 -14.17
CA PRO A 42 3.26 -18.92 -15.54
C PRO A 42 4.05 -17.62 -15.77
N ASN A 43 3.99 -16.67 -14.82
CA ASN A 43 4.75 -15.43 -14.90
C ASN A 43 6.27 -15.69 -14.96
N ILE A 44 6.74 -16.76 -14.31
CA ILE A 44 8.14 -17.17 -14.29
C ILE A 44 8.52 -17.79 -15.63
N LYS A 45 7.63 -18.55 -16.26
CA LYS A 45 7.81 -19.03 -17.63
C LYS A 45 7.99 -17.89 -18.62
N ASP A 46 7.18 -16.84 -18.50
CA ASP A 46 7.30 -15.67 -19.37
C ASP A 46 8.66 -14.96 -19.20
N ILE A 47 9.16 -14.87 -17.96
CA ILE A 47 10.48 -14.31 -17.66
C ILE A 47 11.57 -15.21 -18.25
N LEU A 48 11.49 -16.53 -18.05
CA LEU A 48 12.43 -17.49 -18.59
C LEU A 48 12.47 -17.44 -20.11
N HIS A 49 11.32 -17.40 -20.78
CA HIS A 49 11.24 -17.31 -22.24
C HIS A 49 11.94 -16.05 -22.78
N LYS A 50 11.73 -14.89 -22.15
CA LYS A 50 12.45 -13.65 -22.50
C LYS A 50 13.94 -13.78 -22.27
N ASN A 51 14.36 -14.39 -21.16
CA ASN A 51 15.76 -14.61 -20.86
C ASN A 51 16.40 -15.61 -21.83
N GLN A 52 15.68 -16.64 -22.28
CA GLN A 52 16.13 -17.61 -23.28
C GLN A 52 16.39 -16.94 -24.63
N ILE A 53 15.45 -16.12 -25.12
CA ILE A 53 15.66 -15.37 -26.37
C ILE A 53 16.93 -14.52 -26.28
N ALA A 54 17.10 -13.78 -25.18
CA ALA A 54 18.27 -12.94 -24.97
C ALA A 54 19.56 -13.73 -24.71
N ALA A 55 19.47 -14.99 -24.28
CA ALA A 55 20.63 -15.84 -24.03
C ALA A 55 21.33 -16.27 -25.33
N GLY A 56 20.60 -16.31 -26.46
CA GLY A 56 21.15 -16.67 -27.77
C GLY A 56 22.22 -15.70 -28.30
N GLU A 57 22.32 -14.49 -27.73
CA GLU A 57 23.33 -13.49 -28.09
C GLU A 57 24.69 -13.73 -27.41
N TYR A 58 24.77 -14.72 -26.51
CA TYR A 58 25.93 -14.93 -25.65
C TYR A 58 26.63 -16.24 -25.95
N ILE A 59 27.97 -16.22 -25.88
CA ILE A 59 28.82 -17.38 -26.15
C ILE A 59 29.42 -17.88 -24.82
N PRO A 60 29.05 -19.10 -24.38
CA PRO A 60 29.58 -19.69 -23.17
C PRO A 60 30.96 -20.32 -23.38
N ARG A 61 31.89 -20.07 -22.45
CA ARG A 61 33.18 -20.75 -22.33
C ARG A 61 33.24 -21.48 -20.98
N LYS A 62 33.34 -22.80 -21.04
CA LYS A 62 33.46 -23.65 -19.85
C LYS A 62 34.86 -23.52 -19.25
N SER A 63 34.96 -23.17 -17.97
CA SER A 63 36.23 -23.13 -17.23
C SER A 63 36.46 -24.45 -16.49
N ASN A 64 35.46 -24.90 -15.74
CA ASN A 64 35.46 -26.20 -15.06
C ASN A 64 34.04 -26.81 -15.12
N GLN A 65 33.75 -27.79 -14.27
CA GLN A 65 32.45 -28.47 -14.29
C GLN A 65 31.24 -27.55 -14.02
N TRP A 66 31.40 -26.50 -13.21
CA TRP A 66 30.31 -25.64 -12.74
C TRP A 66 30.48 -24.17 -13.13
N ASN A 67 31.70 -23.73 -13.45
CA ASN A 67 32.03 -22.35 -13.72
C ASN A 67 32.20 -22.08 -15.21
N TYR A 68 31.60 -20.97 -15.65
CA TYR A 68 31.57 -20.53 -17.03
C TYR A 68 31.89 -19.04 -17.14
N GLU A 69 32.63 -18.66 -18.17
CA GLU A 69 32.73 -17.29 -18.64
C GLU A 69 31.77 -17.12 -19.83
N ILE A 70 30.87 -16.14 -19.75
CA ILE A 70 29.93 -15.83 -20.81
C ILE A 70 30.36 -14.56 -21.52
N ILE A 71 30.56 -14.65 -22.83
CA ILE A 71 31.02 -13.55 -23.67
C ILE A 71 29.83 -12.96 -24.42
N GLY A 72 29.60 -11.67 -24.24
CA GLY A 72 28.61 -10.90 -25.01
C GLY A 72 29.18 -10.30 -26.29
N ALA A 73 28.43 -9.39 -26.89
CA ALA A 73 28.78 -8.78 -28.18
C ALA A 73 30.01 -7.86 -28.13
N THR A 74 30.40 -7.38 -26.94
CA THR A 74 31.55 -6.48 -26.77
C THR A 74 32.60 -7.09 -25.86
N ILE A 75 33.86 -6.69 -26.02
CA ILE A 75 35.01 -7.17 -25.23
C ILE A 75 34.83 -6.97 -23.72
N ARG A 76 33.99 -6.02 -23.29
CA ARG A 76 33.73 -5.72 -21.87
C ARG A 76 32.44 -6.34 -21.34
N ASP A 77 31.69 -7.08 -22.15
CA ASP A 77 30.43 -7.73 -21.76
C ASP A 77 30.65 -9.20 -21.38
N ASN A 78 31.67 -9.45 -20.55
CA ASN A 78 31.99 -10.79 -20.04
C ASN A 78 31.40 -10.99 -18.65
N TRP A 79 30.81 -12.16 -18.40
CA TRP A 79 30.14 -12.49 -17.16
C TRP A 79 30.61 -13.82 -16.61
N ALA A 80 31.07 -13.83 -15.36
CA ALA A 80 31.36 -15.06 -14.62
C ALA A 80 30.07 -15.67 -14.05
N ILE A 81 29.97 -16.99 -14.15
CA ILE A 81 28.82 -17.79 -13.71
C ILE A 81 29.31 -18.99 -12.93
N ASP A 82 28.58 -19.30 -11.87
CA ASP A 82 28.72 -20.51 -11.08
C ASP A 82 27.36 -21.22 -11.03
N LEU A 83 27.25 -22.34 -11.73
CA LEU A 83 26.03 -23.14 -11.80
C LEU A 83 25.78 -23.92 -10.51
N GLU A 84 26.82 -24.29 -9.75
CA GLU A 84 26.68 -25.05 -8.50
C GLU A 84 26.04 -24.18 -7.43
N ASN A 85 26.57 -22.97 -7.27
CA ASN A 85 26.06 -21.99 -6.30
C ASN A 85 24.88 -21.15 -6.85
N ARG A 86 24.44 -21.41 -8.09
CA ARG A 86 23.36 -20.68 -8.78
C ARG A 86 23.60 -19.16 -8.80
N THR A 87 24.84 -18.75 -9.06
CA THR A 87 25.22 -17.33 -9.08
C THR A 87 25.66 -16.85 -10.46
N CYS A 88 25.39 -15.58 -10.72
CA CYS A 88 25.88 -14.87 -11.88
C CYS A 88 26.39 -13.51 -11.44
N SER A 89 27.51 -13.07 -12.02
CA SER A 89 28.10 -11.75 -11.79
C SER A 89 27.14 -10.59 -12.06
N CYS A 90 26.10 -10.76 -12.89
CA CYS A 90 25.04 -9.76 -13.08
C CYS A 90 24.07 -9.63 -11.89
N ARG A 91 24.19 -10.48 -10.87
CA ARG A 91 23.38 -10.57 -9.63
C ARG A 91 21.88 -10.82 -9.79
N LYS A 92 21.35 -10.81 -11.01
CA LYS A 92 19.92 -11.07 -11.26
C LYS A 92 19.49 -12.43 -10.72
N TRP A 93 20.29 -13.47 -10.96
CA TRP A 93 19.95 -14.83 -10.52
C TRP A 93 19.95 -14.96 -9.00
N SER A 94 20.98 -14.44 -8.31
CA SER A 94 21.05 -14.47 -6.85
C SER A 94 19.94 -13.67 -6.16
N ILE A 95 19.41 -12.62 -6.81
CA ILE A 95 18.34 -11.78 -6.25
C ILE A 95 16.97 -12.37 -6.53
N MET A 96 16.76 -12.89 -7.74
CA MET A 96 15.44 -13.33 -8.19
C MET A 96 15.19 -14.82 -7.97
N GLY A 97 16.23 -15.64 -7.78
CA GLY A 97 16.11 -17.11 -7.79
C GLY A 97 15.87 -17.70 -9.19
N ILE A 98 15.80 -16.85 -10.23
CA ILE A 98 15.48 -17.23 -11.60
C ILE A 98 16.72 -17.07 -12.48
N PRO A 99 17.11 -18.10 -13.27
CA PRO A 99 18.22 -17.99 -14.21
C PRO A 99 18.09 -16.77 -15.13
N CYS A 100 19.11 -15.93 -15.13
CA CYS A 100 19.23 -14.80 -16.03
C CYS A 100 19.69 -15.28 -17.43
N LYS A 101 19.62 -14.41 -18.44
CA LYS A 101 20.08 -14.72 -19.81
C LYS A 101 21.51 -15.29 -19.88
N HIS A 102 22.42 -14.81 -19.04
CA HIS A 102 23.80 -15.33 -18.97
C HIS A 102 23.83 -16.74 -18.37
N ALA A 103 23.10 -16.96 -17.27
CA ALA A 103 22.96 -18.28 -16.63
C ALA A 103 22.38 -19.31 -17.60
N ILE A 104 21.36 -18.93 -18.37
CA ILE A 104 20.74 -19.80 -19.36
C ILE A 104 21.75 -20.21 -20.45
N ALA A 105 22.60 -19.29 -20.93
CA ALA A 105 23.65 -19.64 -21.88
C ALA A 105 24.64 -20.67 -21.31
N ALA A 106 25.02 -20.55 -20.03
CA ALA A 106 25.85 -21.56 -19.35
C ALA A 106 25.13 -22.91 -19.18
N ILE A 107 23.86 -22.90 -18.78
CA ILE A 107 23.03 -24.11 -18.61
C ILE A 107 22.92 -24.87 -19.94
N TRP A 108 22.65 -24.16 -21.05
CA TRP A 108 22.64 -24.76 -22.38
C TRP A 108 23.97 -25.37 -22.79
N ALA A 109 25.09 -24.72 -22.47
CA ALA A 109 26.42 -25.29 -22.73
C ALA A 109 26.67 -26.57 -21.92
N LYS A 110 26.09 -26.67 -20.73
CA LYS A 110 26.14 -27.88 -19.89
C LYS A 110 25.17 -28.97 -20.36
N LYS A 111 24.16 -28.61 -21.17
CA LYS A 111 23.06 -29.47 -21.63
C LYS A 111 22.11 -29.92 -20.52
N ASP A 112 21.97 -29.10 -19.48
CA ASP A 112 20.99 -29.33 -18.43
C ASP A 112 19.67 -28.61 -18.76
N ASP A 113 18.59 -28.98 -18.07
CA ASP A 113 17.31 -28.28 -18.18
C ASP A 113 17.34 -26.98 -17.36
N ILE A 114 16.75 -25.90 -17.90
CA ILE A 114 16.71 -24.59 -17.24
C ILE A 114 15.83 -24.64 -15.99
N LEU A 115 14.75 -25.43 -16.03
CA LEU A 115 13.77 -25.48 -14.94
C LEU A 115 14.38 -26.02 -13.64
N ASP A 116 15.39 -26.88 -13.71
CA ASP A 116 16.11 -27.42 -12.55
C ASP A 116 16.89 -26.34 -11.77
N TYR A 117 17.22 -25.24 -12.45
CA TYR A 117 17.98 -24.11 -11.91
C TYR A 117 17.09 -22.98 -11.38
N VAL A 118 15.77 -23.10 -11.49
CA VAL A 118 14.80 -22.18 -10.88
C VAL A 118 14.67 -22.51 -9.39
N ASP A 119 14.51 -21.48 -8.57
CA ASP A 119 14.29 -21.64 -7.12
C ASP A 119 12.92 -22.28 -6.81
N ASP A 120 12.87 -23.09 -5.77
CA ASP A 120 11.64 -23.76 -5.32
C ASP A 120 10.54 -22.77 -4.92
N CYS A 121 10.87 -21.53 -4.57
CA CYS A 121 9.89 -20.49 -4.24
C CYS A 121 8.98 -20.12 -5.43
N ASP A 122 9.44 -20.36 -6.66
CA ASP A 122 8.74 -20.03 -7.90
C ASP A 122 7.93 -21.21 -8.47
N LYS A 123 8.00 -22.38 -7.83
CA LYS A 123 7.25 -23.58 -8.21
C LYS A 123 5.77 -23.46 -7.85
N VAL A 124 4.92 -24.10 -8.65
CA VAL A 124 3.46 -24.12 -8.45
C VAL A 124 3.10 -24.74 -7.10
N GLU A 125 3.85 -25.75 -6.63
CA GLU A 125 3.65 -26.38 -5.32
C GLU A 125 3.79 -25.36 -4.20
N THR A 126 4.88 -24.59 -4.21
CA THR A 126 5.15 -23.59 -3.19
C THR A 126 4.10 -22.49 -3.23
N TYR A 127 3.70 -22.05 -4.42
CA TYR A 127 2.61 -21.09 -4.57
C TYR A 127 1.30 -21.61 -3.96
N ARG A 128 0.90 -22.85 -4.28
CA ARG A 128 -0.32 -23.47 -3.74
C ARG A 128 -0.25 -23.60 -2.22
N ARG A 129 0.89 -24.00 -1.67
CA ARG A 129 1.13 -24.08 -0.22
C ARG A 129 1.00 -22.72 0.46
N ILE A 130 1.53 -21.64 -0.13
CA ILE A 130 1.41 -20.28 0.41
C ILE A 130 -0.06 -19.84 0.52
N TYR A 131 -0.90 -20.21 -0.45
CA TYR A 131 -2.32 -19.81 -0.51
C TYR A 131 -3.30 -20.90 -0.08
N GLU A 132 -2.81 -21.97 0.55
CA GLU A 132 -3.61 -23.11 0.99
C GLU A 132 -4.66 -22.70 2.01
N HIS A 133 -4.27 -21.91 3.01
CA HIS A 133 -5.16 -21.48 4.09
C HIS A 133 -6.07 -20.32 3.67
N ALA A 134 -7.29 -20.28 4.20
CA ALA A 134 -8.28 -19.24 3.92
C ALA A 134 -8.50 -18.35 5.15
N ILE A 135 -8.76 -17.06 4.92
CA ILE A 135 -9.40 -16.22 5.92
C ILE A 135 -10.88 -16.60 5.95
N LEU A 136 -11.35 -17.10 7.09
CA LEU A 136 -12.72 -17.53 7.27
C LEU A 136 -13.68 -16.34 7.47
N PRO A 137 -14.98 -16.51 7.15
CA PRO A 137 -16.00 -15.53 7.48
C PRO A 137 -16.09 -15.33 9.00
N ILE A 138 -16.49 -14.13 9.40
CA ILE A 138 -16.74 -13.76 10.80
C ILE A 138 -18.18 -13.23 10.83
N ASN A 139 -18.89 -13.51 11.92
CA ASN A 139 -20.23 -12.97 12.13
C ASN A 139 -20.23 -11.44 12.13
N GLY A 140 -21.41 -10.83 11.94
CA GLY A 140 -21.57 -9.38 12.06
C GLY A 140 -21.52 -8.90 13.52
N PRO A 141 -21.33 -7.58 13.74
CA PRO A 141 -21.24 -6.99 15.08
C PRO A 141 -22.42 -7.32 16.01
N GLN A 142 -23.60 -7.60 15.46
CA GLN A 142 -24.81 -7.95 16.22
C GLN A 142 -24.68 -9.30 16.96
N MET A 143 -23.78 -10.17 16.49
CA MET A 143 -23.58 -11.52 17.00
C MET A 143 -22.23 -11.65 17.73
N TRP A 144 -21.48 -10.56 17.90
CA TRP A 144 -20.22 -10.59 18.63
C TRP A 144 -20.49 -10.65 20.13
N THR A 145 -19.72 -11.47 20.84
CA THR A 145 -19.77 -11.53 22.29
C THR A 145 -19.31 -10.21 22.89
N GLU A 146 -19.98 -9.78 23.95
CA GLU A 146 -19.57 -8.59 24.69
C GLU A 146 -18.19 -8.80 25.32
N SER A 147 -17.31 -7.82 25.13
CA SER A 147 -15.96 -7.87 25.68
C SER A 147 -15.99 -7.54 27.17
N THR A 148 -15.37 -8.38 27.99
CA THR A 148 -15.12 -8.10 29.42
C THR A 148 -13.99 -7.09 29.65
N LYS A 149 -13.27 -6.70 28.59
CA LYS A 149 -12.16 -5.75 28.66
C LYS A 149 -12.66 -4.31 28.82
N ILE A 150 -11.93 -3.52 29.60
CA ILE A 150 -12.18 -2.09 29.79
C ILE A 150 -12.11 -1.38 28.43
N PRO A 151 -13.13 -0.59 28.04
CA PRO A 151 -13.11 0.13 26.78
C PRO A 151 -11.96 1.15 26.77
N PRO A 152 -11.31 1.36 25.61
CA PRO A 152 -10.26 2.35 25.50
C PRO A 152 -10.81 3.73 25.82
N TRP A 153 -10.02 4.54 26.53
CA TRP A 153 -10.36 5.93 26.79
C TRP A 153 -10.61 6.67 25.47
N PRO A 154 -11.62 7.55 25.40
CA PRO A 154 -11.83 8.37 24.21
C PRO A 154 -10.53 9.15 23.93
N PRO A 155 -10.18 9.36 22.64
CA PRO A 155 -9.03 10.18 22.29
C PRO A 155 -9.12 11.49 23.07
N ARG A 156 -8.06 11.86 23.80
CA ARG A 156 -8.03 13.16 24.50
C ARG A 156 -8.37 14.22 23.47
N MET A 157 -9.49 14.92 23.66
CA MET A 157 -9.83 16.09 22.88
C MET A 157 -8.82 17.18 23.24
N VAL A 158 -7.67 17.14 22.59
CA VAL A 158 -6.76 18.27 22.57
C VAL A 158 -7.54 19.35 21.84
N ARG A 159 -8.02 20.37 22.57
CA ARG A 159 -8.48 21.61 21.97
C ARG A 159 -7.33 22.08 21.09
N ASN A 160 -7.44 21.87 19.78
CA ASN A 160 -6.47 22.34 18.80
C ASN A 160 -6.59 23.87 18.74
N ASN A 161 -6.16 24.55 19.80
CA ASN A 161 -6.01 26.00 19.86
C ASN A 161 -4.79 26.46 19.03
N LYS A 162 -4.10 25.54 18.34
CA LYS A 162 -2.94 25.84 17.51
C LYS A 162 -3.12 25.17 16.14
N ARG A 163 -3.07 26.03 15.10
CA ARG A 163 -3.25 25.79 13.66
C ARG A 163 -4.70 25.57 13.21
N GLY A 164 -5.27 26.62 12.62
CA GLY A 164 -6.46 26.53 11.78
C GLY A 164 -6.31 25.46 10.68
N ARG A 165 -7.45 25.08 10.11
CA ARG A 165 -7.61 24.05 9.06
C ARG A 165 -6.40 23.99 8.14
N LYS A 166 -5.69 22.85 8.12
CA LYS A 166 -4.56 22.63 7.20
C LYS A 166 -5.00 22.97 5.78
N GLN A 167 -4.22 23.80 5.09
CA GLN A 167 -4.53 24.23 3.74
C GLN A 167 -4.50 22.99 2.83
N LYS A 168 -5.66 22.58 2.30
CA LYS A 168 -5.76 21.41 1.41
C LYS A 168 -5.15 21.65 0.02
N VAL A 169 -4.92 22.93 -0.33
CA VAL A 169 -4.42 23.36 -1.63
C VAL A 169 -3.27 24.35 -1.42
N ARG A 170 -2.21 24.23 -2.24
CA ARG A 170 -1.08 25.15 -2.27
C ARG A 170 -1.55 26.61 -2.49
N ARG A 171 -0.87 27.59 -1.90
CA ARG A 171 -1.05 29.00 -2.29
C ARG A 171 -0.52 29.20 -3.70
N LYS A 172 -1.41 29.56 -4.64
CA LYS A 172 -1.05 29.96 -5.99
C LYS A 172 -0.27 31.28 -5.97
N GLU A 173 0.77 31.39 -6.79
CA GLU A 173 1.50 32.65 -7.00
C GLU A 173 0.65 33.68 -7.78
N VAL A 174 1.05 34.95 -7.76
CA VAL A 174 0.23 36.08 -8.28
C VAL A 174 -0.05 35.95 -9.78
N ASP A 175 0.88 35.34 -10.51
CA ASP A 175 0.81 35.15 -11.95
C ASP A 175 0.08 33.86 -12.36
N GLU A 176 -0.24 32.97 -11.41
CA GLU A 176 -0.95 31.73 -11.68
C GLU A 176 -2.45 31.96 -11.95
N VAL A 177 -2.97 31.26 -12.96
CA VAL A 177 -4.38 31.33 -13.37
C VAL A 177 -5.31 30.89 -12.23
N GLY A 178 -6.23 31.78 -11.85
CA GLY A 178 -7.16 31.60 -10.72
C GLY A 178 -6.66 32.12 -9.37
N ALA A 179 -5.52 32.80 -9.31
CA ALA A 179 -5.18 33.64 -8.16
C ALA A 179 -6.20 34.80 -8.02
N SER A 180 -6.70 35.05 -6.81
CA SER A 180 -7.68 36.12 -6.58
C SER A 180 -7.00 37.48 -6.73
N ARG A 181 -7.07 38.07 -7.93
CA ARG A 181 -6.48 39.38 -8.27
C ARG A 181 -7.32 40.57 -7.75
N THR A 182 -8.60 40.34 -7.46
CA THR A 182 -9.58 41.42 -7.21
C THR A 182 -9.97 41.63 -5.75
N ARG A 183 -9.53 40.77 -4.81
CA ARG A 183 -9.85 40.93 -3.38
C ARG A 183 -8.76 41.73 -2.66
N MET A 184 -9.04 42.99 -2.35
CA MET A 184 -8.24 43.73 -1.36
C MET A 184 -8.24 42.96 -0.03
N LYS A 185 -7.05 42.77 0.56
CA LYS A 185 -6.95 42.30 1.94
C LYS A 185 -7.58 43.37 2.83
N ARG A 186 -8.64 43.02 3.58
CA ARG A 186 -9.18 43.90 4.62
C ARG A 186 -8.05 44.25 5.59
N LYS A 187 -7.61 45.51 5.60
CA LYS A 187 -6.74 46.06 6.64
C LYS A 187 -7.65 46.32 7.83
N GLN A 188 -7.71 45.37 8.75
CA GLN A 188 -8.53 45.51 9.95
C GLN A 188 -7.89 46.60 10.82
N GLN A 189 -8.55 47.76 10.91
CA GLN A 189 -8.21 48.77 11.92
C GLN A 189 -8.43 48.13 13.29
N SER A 190 -7.54 48.47 14.23
CA SER A 190 -7.30 47.80 15.51
C SER A 190 -8.51 47.12 16.13
N LEU A 191 -8.36 45.84 16.49
CA LEU A 191 -9.40 45.08 17.18
C LEU A 191 -9.43 45.47 18.66
N ASP A 192 -10.29 46.40 19.03
CA ASP A 192 -10.55 46.80 20.41
C ASP A 192 -11.60 45.89 21.06
N CYS A 193 -11.27 45.40 22.25
CA CYS A 193 -12.15 44.49 22.97
C CYS A 193 -13.28 45.28 23.64
N SER A 194 -14.54 45.01 23.31
CA SER A 194 -15.68 45.68 23.97
C SER A 194 -15.89 45.36 25.47
N ILE A 195 -15.12 44.42 26.05
CA ILE A 195 -15.15 44.15 27.50
C ILE A 195 -14.12 45.01 28.24
N CYS A 196 -12.89 45.09 27.74
CA CYS A 196 -11.78 45.73 28.46
C CYS A 196 -11.21 46.97 27.74
N ASN A 197 -11.78 47.33 26.59
CA ASN A 197 -11.43 48.42 25.69
C ASN A 197 -9.94 48.48 25.29
N LYS A 198 -9.20 47.39 25.44
CA LYS A 198 -7.80 47.28 25.02
C LYS A 198 -7.72 46.76 23.58
N PRO A 199 -6.81 47.32 22.75
CA PRO A 199 -6.59 46.86 21.40
C PRO A 199 -5.87 45.48 21.38
N GLY A 200 -6.03 44.75 20.28
CA GLY A 200 -5.31 43.51 19.98
C GLY A 200 -6.08 42.20 20.21
N HIS A 201 -7.32 42.24 20.71
CA HIS A 201 -8.14 41.03 20.92
C HIS A 201 -9.63 41.36 20.98
N ASN A 202 -10.53 40.38 20.77
CA ASN A 202 -11.98 40.62 20.83
C ASN A 202 -12.57 40.12 22.16
N LYS A 203 -13.85 40.42 22.39
CA LYS A 203 -14.64 39.91 23.53
C LYS A 203 -14.47 38.41 23.76
N ARG A 204 -14.44 37.59 22.71
CA ARG A 204 -14.37 36.12 22.82
C ARG A 204 -13.01 35.62 23.33
N THR A 205 -11.94 36.35 23.06
CA THR A 205 -10.57 36.01 23.49
C THR A 205 -10.07 36.88 24.64
N CYS A 206 -10.95 37.70 25.24
CA CYS A 206 -10.62 38.55 26.36
C CYS A 206 -10.39 37.73 27.62
N LYS A 207 -9.30 38.03 28.34
CA LYS A 207 -8.99 37.38 29.63
C LYS A 207 -10.04 37.69 30.71
N TYR A 208 -10.76 38.79 30.58
CA TYR A 208 -11.84 39.18 31.49
C TYR A 208 -13.22 38.64 31.05
N ASN A 209 -13.27 37.84 29.98
CA ASN A 209 -14.49 37.19 29.56
C ASN A 209 -14.76 35.98 30.48
N ILE A 210 -15.49 36.22 31.57
CA ILE A 210 -15.96 35.16 32.47
C ILE A 210 -17.07 34.40 31.73
N VAL A 211 -16.71 33.28 31.12
CA VAL A 211 -17.70 32.35 30.55
C VAL A 211 -18.37 31.66 31.74
N GLN A 212 -19.63 32.00 32.04
CA GLN A 212 -20.42 31.14 32.91
C GLN A 212 -20.56 29.76 32.23
N PRO A 213 -20.35 28.64 32.94
CA PRO A 213 -20.52 27.32 32.37
C PRO A 213 -22.00 27.14 32.00
N GLU A 214 -22.30 27.11 30.70
CA GLU A 214 -23.62 26.72 30.21
C GLU A 214 -23.90 25.28 30.67
N ILE A 215 -24.87 25.12 31.56
CA ILE A 215 -25.55 23.84 31.77
C ILE A 215 -26.24 23.54 30.44
N THR A 216 -25.69 22.64 29.64
CA THR A 216 -26.35 22.16 28.43
C THR A 216 -27.60 21.39 28.85
N SER A 217 -28.75 22.07 28.85
CA SER A 217 -30.05 21.41 28.84
C SER A 217 -30.11 20.53 27.60
N ILE A 218 -30.23 19.22 27.79
CA ILE A 218 -30.50 18.26 26.73
C ILE A 218 -31.81 18.70 26.08
N ARG A 219 -31.74 19.30 24.88
CA ARG A 219 -32.95 19.56 24.09
C ARG A 219 -33.42 18.23 23.53
N GLU A 220 -34.54 17.73 24.04
CA GLU A 220 -35.24 16.58 23.44
C GLU A 220 -35.56 16.89 21.97
N LYS A 221 -35.23 15.95 21.09
CA LYS A 221 -35.55 16.07 19.67
C LYS A 221 -37.06 15.95 19.49
N LEU A 222 -37.68 16.95 18.89
CA LEU A 222 -39.09 16.91 18.49
C LEU A 222 -39.33 15.72 17.53
N PRO A 223 -40.47 15.01 17.66
CA PRO A 223 -40.79 13.87 16.81
C PRO A 223 -41.07 14.31 15.36
N ILE A 224 -40.57 13.51 14.42
CA ILE A 224 -40.75 13.68 12.98
C ILE A 224 -42.17 13.26 12.62
N ARG A 225 -43.01 14.18 12.14
CA ARG A 225 -44.33 13.85 11.58
C ARG A 225 -44.13 13.10 10.25
N ARG A 226 -44.46 11.81 10.22
CA ARG A 226 -44.67 11.08 8.96
C ARG A 226 -46.10 11.35 8.51
N GLY A 227 -46.25 11.87 7.30
CA GLY A 227 -47.56 12.13 6.69
C GLY A 227 -48.37 10.84 6.56
N GLN A 228 -49.66 10.93 6.89
CA GLN A 228 -50.65 9.89 6.62
C GLN A 228 -50.83 9.75 5.11
N VAL A 229 -50.78 8.50 4.63
CA VAL A 229 -51.27 8.12 3.30
C VAL A 229 -52.74 7.78 3.52
N GLU A 230 -53.64 8.59 2.97
CA GLU A 230 -55.06 8.27 2.91
C GLU A 230 -55.30 7.16 1.88
N ILE A 231 -56.29 6.33 2.22
CA ILE A 231 -56.72 5.08 1.58
C ILE A 231 -57.42 5.35 0.26
#